data_AF-A0A0G4ITI1-F1
#
_entry.id   AF-A0A0G4ITI1-F1
#
_cell.length_a   1.000
_cell.length_b   1.000
_cell.length_c   1.000
_cell.angle_alpha   90.00
_cell.angle_beta   90.00
_cell.angle_gamma   90.00
#
_symmetry.space_group_name_H-M   'P 1'
#
loop_
_entity.id
_entity.type
_entity.pdbx_description
1 polymer ?
#
loop_
_entity_poly.entity_id
_entity_poly.type
_entity_poly.pdbx_seq_one_letter_code
_entity_poly.pdbx_strand_id
1 'polypeptide(L)'
;MASSVRDAAHDGDTDRLAAIIDGISATAKRGPKRALGTGDDVPVFLRYDGWVPYCPIPKDAVKAACKRVWALKTGCPNTLADVFHTYMIRKEPDTRKRCEFVYNFVDELERYAPTDVECDLFRRVLFQELSEDIIEEQELMASELERCLRLCASNGIVETDMFIDAIRLFFPDKTDARLADLRELVENDATKNGSVQIDRLLPSDDTHQSPFLDRARCQLVTEVVEFRASIEKALWGCADTEGGRAARLTCEDARKALRQVEPHYTAKEVDDMIARGLGTDNADAIDLQAFLKRLLSSGSLMAPRRLYKKGAAVDETVQEVLHRQQAAEYS
;
A
#
# COMPACT_ATOMS: atom_id res chain seq x y z
N MET A 1 -35.14 -5.81 -19.56
CA MET A 1 -34.29 -5.14 -20.56
C MET A 1 -33.33 -4.17 -19.87
N ALA A 2 -32.36 -4.70 -19.12
CA ALA A 2 -31.35 -3.90 -18.40
C ALA A 2 -30.04 -4.70 -18.27
N SER A 3 -29.47 -5.13 -19.41
CA SER A 3 -28.25 -5.96 -19.45
C SER A 3 -27.37 -5.66 -20.66
N SER A 4 -27.32 -4.41 -21.13
CA SER A 4 -26.59 -4.10 -22.38
C SER A 4 -25.81 -2.78 -22.36
N VAL A 5 -25.53 -2.22 -21.19
CA VAL A 5 -24.79 -0.93 -21.08
C VAL A 5 -23.43 -1.10 -20.35
N ARG A 6 -23.14 -2.24 -19.72
CA ARG A 6 -21.85 -2.47 -19.03
C ARG A 6 -20.75 -3.08 -19.90
N ASP A 7 -21.08 -3.75 -21.01
CA ASP A 7 -20.08 -4.41 -21.85
C ASP A 7 -19.43 -3.47 -22.88
N ALA A 8 -20.09 -2.38 -23.27
CA ALA A 8 -19.60 -1.49 -24.34
C ALA A 8 -18.46 -0.55 -23.90
N ALA A 9 -18.30 -0.29 -22.59
CA ALA A 9 -17.18 0.51 -22.06
C ALA A 9 -15.90 -0.31 -21.85
N HIS A 10 -15.98 -1.65 -21.93
CA HIS A 10 -14.86 -2.56 -21.72
C HIS A 10 -14.05 -2.81 -23.00
N ASP A 11 -14.72 -2.78 -24.16
CA ASP A 11 -14.14 -3.13 -25.47
C ASP A 11 -13.22 -2.04 -26.08
N GLY A 12 -13.52 -0.76 -25.82
CA GLY A 12 -12.72 0.35 -26.37
C GLY A 12 -11.33 0.54 -25.72
N ASP A 13 -11.12 -0.04 -24.54
CA ASP A 13 -9.87 0.10 -23.77
C ASP A 13 -9.01 -1.18 -23.83
N THR A 14 -9.61 -2.33 -24.17
CA THR A 14 -8.89 -3.56 -24.56
C THR A 14 -8.05 -3.36 -25.82
N ASP A 15 -8.56 -2.60 -26.79
CA ASP A 15 -7.86 -2.26 -28.03
C ASP A 15 -6.64 -1.36 -27.79
N ARG A 16 -6.68 -0.48 -26.79
CA ARG A 16 -5.54 0.40 -26.44
C ARG A 16 -4.37 -0.37 -25.84
N LEU A 17 -4.63 -1.38 -25.01
CA LEU A 17 -3.55 -2.25 -24.51
C LEU A 17 -3.03 -3.21 -25.58
N ALA A 18 -3.90 -3.73 -26.44
CA ALA A 18 -3.45 -4.54 -27.57
C ALA A 18 -2.55 -3.68 -28.49
N ALA A 19 -2.95 -2.45 -28.79
CA ALA A 19 -2.13 -1.49 -29.53
C ALA A 19 -0.85 -1.08 -28.80
N ILE A 20 -0.83 -1.04 -27.46
CA ILE A 20 0.41 -0.85 -26.68
C ILE A 20 1.30 -2.06 -26.81
N ILE A 21 0.78 -3.29 -26.63
CA ILE A 21 1.53 -4.56 -26.76
C ILE A 21 2.09 -4.73 -28.18
N ASP A 22 1.29 -4.39 -29.20
CA ASP A 22 1.65 -4.47 -30.61
C ASP A 22 2.52 -3.29 -31.09
N GLY A 23 2.48 -2.16 -30.36
CA GLY A 23 3.13 -0.90 -30.72
C GLY A 23 4.50 -0.66 -30.06
N ILE A 24 5.00 -1.60 -29.24
CA ILE A 24 6.31 -1.45 -28.60
C ILE A 24 7.41 -1.63 -29.65
N SER A 25 7.87 -0.52 -30.23
CA SER A 25 8.96 -0.50 -31.22
C SER A 25 10.32 -0.27 -30.56
N ALA A 26 11.29 -1.08 -30.99
CA ALA A 26 12.65 -1.18 -30.46
C ALA A 26 13.47 0.11 -30.65
N THR A 27 13.53 0.95 -29.62
CA THR A 27 14.51 2.06 -29.53
C THR A 27 15.34 2.03 -28.25
N ALA A 28 15.48 0.85 -27.63
CA ALA A 28 16.18 0.72 -26.36
C ALA A 28 17.66 0.33 -26.48
N LYS A 29 18.51 0.99 -25.68
CA LYS A 29 19.95 0.71 -25.49
C LYS A 29 20.24 -0.49 -24.58
N ARG A 30 19.22 -1.17 -24.03
CA ARG A 30 19.37 -2.33 -23.14
C ARG A 30 19.23 -3.62 -23.94
N GLY A 31 20.17 -4.54 -23.74
CA GLY A 31 20.17 -5.85 -24.40
C GLY A 31 19.12 -6.80 -23.82
N PRO A 32 18.91 -7.98 -24.44
CA PRO A 32 18.04 -9.01 -23.91
C PRO A 32 18.52 -9.47 -22.53
N LYS A 33 17.58 -9.83 -21.66
CA LYS A 33 17.86 -10.31 -20.31
C LYS A 33 17.50 -11.79 -20.17
N ARG A 34 18.19 -12.49 -19.28
CA ARG A 34 17.86 -13.86 -18.94
C ARG A 34 16.65 -13.86 -18.00
N ALA A 35 15.70 -14.75 -18.26
CA ALA A 35 14.55 -14.96 -17.38
C ALA A 35 14.99 -15.60 -16.04
N LEU A 36 14.16 -15.46 -15.01
CA LEU A 36 14.38 -15.97 -13.66
C LEU A 36 14.29 -17.50 -13.56
N GLY A 37 13.80 -18.17 -14.62
CA GLY A 37 13.64 -19.61 -14.66
C GLY A 37 12.22 -20.05 -14.28
N THR A 38 12.07 -21.34 -14.00
CA THR A 38 10.78 -22.00 -13.74
C THR A 38 10.70 -22.60 -12.33
N GLY A 39 11.62 -22.23 -11.44
CA GLY A 39 11.68 -22.70 -10.07
C GLY A 39 10.45 -22.31 -9.25
N ASP A 40 10.22 -23.03 -8.15
CA ASP A 40 9.07 -22.78 -7.27
C ASP A 40 9.20 -21.48 -6.47
N ASP A 41 10.42 -20.98 -6.33
CA ASP A 41 10.77 -19.68 -5.74
C ASP A 41 10.45 -18.50 -6.68
N VAL A 42 10.22 -18.75 -7.97
CA VAL A 42 9.88 -17.72 -8.95
C VAL A 42 8.36 -17.50 -8.96
N PRO A 43 7.86 -16.25 -8.89
CA PRO A 43 6.43 -15.96 -9.01
C PRO A 43 5.86 -16.52 -10.30
N VAL A 44 4.65 -17.11 -10.26
CA VAL A 44 4.08 -17.87 -11.39
C VAL A 44 4.01 -17.03 -12.67
N PHE A 45 3.68 -15.74 -12.56
CA PHE A 45 3.64 -14.82 -13.70
C PHE A 45 5.01 -14.53 -14.33
N LEU A 46 6.12 -14.83 -13.65
CA LEU A 46 7.50 -14.69 -14.14
C LEU A 46 8.15 -16.02 -14.52
N ARG A 47 7.49 -17.17 -14.31
CA ARG A 47 8.08 -18.48 -14.62
C ARG A 47 8.27 -18.65 -16.13
N TYR A 48 9.51 -18.52 -16.57
CA TYR A 48 9.91 -18.65 -17.98
C TYR A 48 11.38 -19.03 -18.05
N ASP A 49 11.73 -19.92 -18.97
CA ASP A 49 13.12 -20.26 -19.26
C ASP A 49 13.53 -19.69 -20.62
N GLY A 50 14.70 -19.08 -20.67
CA GLY A 50 15.26 -18.46 -21.86
C GLY A 50 15.55 -16.97 -21.73
N TRP A 51 15.57 -16.30 -22.89
CA TRP A 51 15.93 -14.89 -23.02
C TRP A 51 14.70 -14.07 -23.38
N VAL A 52 14.56 -12.93 -22.70
CA VAL A 52 13.51 -11.96 -22.94
C VAL A 52 14.14 -10.73 -23.60
N PRO A 53 13.70 -10.35 -24.81
CA PRO A 53 14.12 -9.08 -25.39
C PRO A 53 13.57 -7.92 -24.55
N TYR A 54 14.39 -6.87 -24.42
CA TYR A 54 13.95 -5.68 -23.71
C TYR A 54 13.13 -4.79 -24.65
N CYS A 55 11.92 -4.46 -24.21
CA CYS A 55 10.92 -3.69 -24.93
C CYS A 55 10.32 -2.67 -23.95
N PRO A 56 10.78 -1.41 -23.95
CA PRO A 56 10.42 -0.43 -22.93
C PRO A 56 8.93 -0.10 -22.99
N ILE A 57 8.27 -0.13 -21.84
CA ILE A 57 6.85 0.24 -21.71
C ILE A 57 6.76 1.67 -21.16
N PRO A 58 6.06 2.60 -21.83
CA PRO A 58 5.87 3.95 -21.31
C PRO A 58 5.18 3.96 -19.95
N LYS A 59 5.54 4.92 -19.09
CA LYS A 59 4.97 5.07 -17.74
C LYS A 59 3.44 5.04 -17.72
N ASP A 60 2.80 5.80 -18.61
CA ASP A 60 1.33 5.86 -18.66
C ASP A 60 0.70 4.51 -19.01
N ALA A 61 1.37 3.72 -19.85
CA ALA A 61 0.93 2.37 -20.19
C ALA A 61 1.08 1.40 -19.00
N VAL A 62 2.18 1.50 -18.24
CA VAL A 62 2.38 0.75 -16.99
C VAL A 62 1.27 1.10 -15.99
N LYS A 63 1.04 2.39 -15.73
CA LYS A 63 0.00 2.85 -14.80
C LYS A 63 -1.39 2.38 -15.22
N ALA A 64 -1.72 2.50 -16.51
CA ALA A 64 -3.00 2.03 -17.04
C ALA A 64 -3.16 0.50 -16.92
N ALA A 65 -2.08 -0.27 -17.06
CA ALA A 65 -2.11 -1.70 -16.78
C ALA A 65 -2.35 -1.99 -15.29
N CYS A 66 -1.65 -1.30 -14.37
CA CYS A 66 -1.88 -1.41 -12.93
C CYS A 66 -3.35 -1.16 -12.55
N LYS A 67 -3.93 -0.04 -13.03
CA LYS A 67 -5.33 0.33 -12.77
C LYS A 67 -6.31 -0.73 -13.25
N ARG A 68 -6.08 -1.33 -14.41
CA ARG A 68 -6.93 -2.41 -14.95
C ARG A 68 -6.85 -3.68 -14.13
N VAL A 69 -5.65 -4.08 -13.71
CA VAL A 69 -5.47 -5.28 -12.87
C VAL A 69 -6.13 -5.07 -11.51
N TRP A 70 -6.04 -3.86 -10.93
CA TRP A 70 -6.76 -3.51 -9.72
C TRP A 70 -8.28 -3.57 -9.88
N ALA A 71 -8.80 -3.03 -10.99
CA ALA A 71 -10.23 -3.11 -11.29
C ALA A 71 -10.72 -4.57 -11.40
N LEU A 72 -9.93 -5.46 -12.01
CA LEU A 72 -10.23 -6.89 -12.09
C LEU A 72 -10.12 -7.60 -10.73
N LYS A 73 -9.21 -7.13 -9.88
CA LYS A 73 -9.00 -7.68 -8.55
C LYS A 73 -10.14 -7.34 -7.58
N THR A 74 -10.82 -6.22 -7.80
CA THR A 74 -11.92 -5.75 -6.94
C THR A 74 -13.03 -6.81 -6.91
N GLY A 75 -13.32 -7.35 -5.73
CA GLY A 75 -14.32 -8.41 -5.54
C GLY A 75 -13.85 -9.83 -5.90
N CYS A 76 -12.57 -10.03 -6.22
CA CYS A 76 -11.99 -11.34 -6.49
C CYS A 76 -11.21 -11.87 -5.26
N PRO A 77 -11.45 -13.12 -4.81
CA PRO A 77 -10.80 -13.68 -3.62
C PRO A 77 -9.34 -14.11 -3.86
N ASN A 78 -8.93 -14.24 -5.12
CA ASN A 78 -7.55 -14.57 -5.50
C ASN A 78 -6.60 -13.40 -5.20
N THR A 79 -5.30 -13.66 -5.09
CA THR A 79 -4.30 -12.61 -4.89
C THR A 79 -4.12 -11.74 -6.14
N LEU A 80 -3.57 -10.53 -5.99
CA LEU A 80 -3.22 -9.66 -7.12
C LEU A 80 -2.29 -10.36 -8.11
N ALA A 81 -1.33 -11.16 -7.64
CA ALA A 81 -0.43 -11.95 -8.47
C ALA A 81 -1.18 -12.98 -9.34
N ASP A 82 -2.16 -13.67 -8.75
CA ASP A 82 -2.99 -14.66 -9.46
C ASP A 82 -3.90 -14.00 -10.49
N VAL A 83 -4.50 -12.85 -10.13
CA VAL A 83 -5.33 -12.06 -11.04
C VAL A 83 -4.50 -11.53 -12.19
N PHE A 84 -3.31 -10.97 -11.91
CA PHE A 84 -2.38 -10.51 -12.93
C PHE A 84 -1.97 -11.65 -13.87
N HIS A 85 -1.57 -12.80 -13.32
CA HIS A 85 -1.22 -13.97 -14.13
C HIS A 85 -2.38 -14.39 -15.05
N THR A 86 -3.58 -14.55 -14.48
CA THR A 86 -4.77 -15.00 -15.22
C THR A 86 -5.15 -14.00 -16.30
N TYR A 87 -5.08 -12.70 -15.98
CA TYR A 87 -5.31 -11.62 -16.94
C TYR A 87 -4.32 -11.70 -18.10
N MET A 88 -3.04 -11.90 -17.83
CA MET A 88 -2.01 -12.00 -18.86
C MET A 88 -2.18 -13.24 -19.76
N ILE A 89 -2.58 -14.39 -19.21
CA ILE A 89 -2.90 -15.59 -20.03
C ILE A 89 -4.04 -15.29 -21.01
N ARG A 90 -5.09 -14.60 -20.54
CA ARG A 90 -6.26 -14.27 -21.37
C ARG A 90 -5.92 -13.23 -22.44
N LYS A 91 -5.10 -12.23 -22.08
CA LYS A 91 -4.72 -11.13 -22.96
C LYS A 91 -3.78 -11.58 -24.08
N GLU A 92 -2.78 -12.41 -23.74
CA GLU A 92 -1.80 -12.93 -24.68
C GLU A 92 -1.61 -14.44 -24.44
N PRO A 93 -2.28 -15.29 -25.22
CA PRO A 93 -2.16 -16.74 -25.11
C PRO A 93 -0.75 -17.26 -25.47
N ASP A 94 -0.01 -16.55 -26.36
CA ASP A 94 1.35 -16.92 -26.72
C ASP A 94 2.29 -16.75 -25.51
N THR A 95 2.83 -17.86 -25.02
CA THR A 95 3.69 -17.87 -23.84
C THR A 95 4.92 -16.99 -24.00
N ARG A 96 5.56 -16.98 -25.17
CA ARG A 96 6.78 -16.21 -25.38
C ARG A 96 6.48 -14.71 -25.36
N LYS A 97 5.45 -14.27 -26.09
CA LYS A 97 5.03 -12.85 -26.10
C LYS A 97 4.54 -12.39 -24.74
N ARG A 98 3.77 -13.23 -24.05
CA ARG A 98 3.29 -12.95 -22.69
C ARG A 98 4.46 -12.76 -21.72
N CYS A 99 5.43 -13.67 -21.73
CA CYS A 99 6.61 -13.57 -20.89
C CYS A 99 7.44 -12.33 -21.24
N GLU A 100 7.61 -12.03 -22.53
CA GLU A 100 8.26 -10.79 -22.96
C GLU A 100 7.58 -9.56 -22.36
N PHE A 101 6.26 -9.44 -22.49
CA PHE A 101 5.53 -8.32 -21.89
C PHE A 101 5.68 -8.27 -20.38
N VAL A 102 5.43 -9.39 -19.66
CA VAL A 102 5.43 -9.41 -18.19
C VAL A 102 6.79 -9.00 -17.64
N TYR A 103 7.88 -9.51 -18.21
CA TYR A 103 9.22 -9.17 -17.78
C TYR A 103 9.55 -7.69 -18.04
N ASN A 104 9.11 -7.12 -19.16
CA ASN A 104 9.31 -5.70 -19.45
C ASN A 104 8.44 -4.80 -18.56
N PHE A 105 7.20 -5.23 -18.29
CA PHE A 105 6.30 -4.56 -17.37
C PHE A 105 6.87 -4.50 -15.95
N VAL A 106 7.40 -5.61 -15.43
CA VAL A 106 8.03 -5.65 -14.12
C VAL A 106 9.26 -4.75 -14.05
N ASP A 107 10.14 -4.75 -15.07
CA ASP A 107 11.31 -3.86 -15.09
C ASP A 107 10.92 -2.39 -15.08
N GLU A 108 9.95 -1.99 -15.88
CA GLU A 108 9.50 -0.59 -15.91
C GLU A 108 8.75 -0.23 -14.63
N LEU A 109 7.98 -1.15 -14.05
CA LEU A 109 7.34 -0.97 -12.76
C LEU A 109 8.37 -0.71 -11.64
N GLU A 110 9.44 -1.51 -11.57
CA GLU A 110 10.57 -1.31 -10.65
C GLU A 110 11.28 0.02 -10.90
N ARG A 111 11.45 0.40 -12.16
CA ARG A 111 12.08 1.66 -12.54
C ARG A 111 11.27 2.87 -12.08
N TYR A 112 9.94 2.81 -12.18
CA TYR A 112 9.07 3.93 -11.84
C TYR A 112 8.73 4.01 -10.35
N ALA A 113 8.75 2.88 -9.62
CA ALA A 113 8.41 2.78 -8.20
C ALA A 113 9.05 3.86 -7.30
N PRO A 114 10.36 4.21 -7.41
CA PRO A 114 10.96 5.25 -6.54
C PRO A 114 10.36 6.65 -6.71
N THR A 115 9.64 6.91 -7.80
CA THR A 115 9.10 8.23 -8.17
C THR A 115 7.58 8.24 -8.33
N ASP A 116 6.92 7.08 -8.29
CA ASP A 116 5.48 6.96 -8.50
C ASP A 116 4.89 5.96 -7.51
N VAL A 117 4.03 6.50 -6.64
CA VAL A 117 3.42 5.78 -5.51
C VAL A 117 2.54 4.64 -5.97
N GLU A 118 1.76 4.85 -7.04
CA GLU A 118 0.87 3.82 -7.59
C GLU A 118 1.70 2.64 -8.10
N CYS A 119 2.84 2.93 -8.77
CA CYS A 119 3.77 1.89 -9.23
C CYS A 119 4.42 1.13 -8.07
N ASP A 120 4.94 1.82 -7.04
CA ASP A 120 5.55 1.16 -5.89
C ASP A 120 4.55 0.30 -5.12
N LEU A 121 3.34 0.82 -4.89
CA LEU A 121 2.28 0.09 -4.20
C LEU A 121 1.88 -1.16 -4.98
N PHE A 122 1.61 -1.01 -6.29
CA PHE A 122 1.28 -2.14 -7.15
C PHE A 122 2.38 -3.20 -7.13
N ARG A 123 3.65 -2.79 -7.22
CA ARG A 123 4.81 -3.69 -7.17
C ARG A 123 4.85 -4.46 -5.84
N ARG A 124 4.81 -3.76 -4.71
CA ARG A 124 4.89 -4.37 -3.38
C ARG A 124 3.77 -5.39 -3.17
N VAL A 125 2.56 -5.09 -3.61
CA VAL A 125 1.44 -6.03 -3.49
C VAL A 125 1.56 -7.19 -4.49
N LEU A 126 1.98 -6.91 -5.74
CA LEU A 126 2.18 -7.95 -6.76
C LEU A 126 3.20 -9.00 -6.32
N PHE A 127 4.26 -8.58 -5.63
CA PHE A 127 5.29 -9.45 -5.07
C PHE A 127 4.99 -9.93 -3.65
N GLN A 128 3.78 -9.67 -3.13
CA GLN A 128 3.34 -10.07 -1.78
C GLN A 128 4.21 -9.50 -0.64
N GLU A 129 4.96 -8.42 -0.90
CA GLU A 129 5.67 -7.65 0.13
C GLU A 129 4.69 -6.88 1.03
N LEU A 130 3.52 -6.51 0.49
CA LEU A 130 2.43 -5.85 1.19
C LEU A 130 1.10 -6.57 0.95
N SER A 131 0.22 -6.52 1.96
CA SER A 131 -1.17 -6.98 1.82
C SER A 131 -1.94 -5.98 0.95
N GLU A 132 -2.94 -6.48 0.23
CA GLU A 132 -3.87 -5.67 -0.57
C GLU A 132 -4.70 -4.71 0.28
N ASP A 133 -4.91 -5.04 1.56
CA ASP A 133 -5.66 -4.21 2.52
C ASP A 133 -5.05 -2.81 2.70
N ILE A 134 -3.79 -2.61 2.29
CA ILE A 134 -3.15 -1.30 2.28
C ILE A 134 -3.91 -0.26 1.46
N ILE A 135 -4.67 -0.69 0.44
CA ILE A 135 -5.50 0.21 -0.37
C ILE A 135 -6.68 0.70 0.46
N GLU A 136 -7.43 -0.21 1.06
CA GLU A 136 -8.55 0.14 1.94
C GLU A 136 -8.08 1.02 3.10
N GLU A 137 -6.88 0.74 3.62
CA GLU A 137 -6.25 1.51 4.68
C GLU A 137 -5.83 2.91 4.24
N GLN A 138 -5.31 3.08 3.02
CA GLN A 138 -5.02 4.41 2.45
C GLN A 138 -6.29 5.24 2.26
N GLU A 139 -7.38 4.61 1.79
CA GLU A 139 -8.67 5.28 1.64
C GLU A 139 -9.30 5.64 2.99
N LEU A 140 -9.21 4.74 3.98
CA LEU A 140 -9.68 5.02 5.33
C LEU A 140 -8.90 6.16 5.98
N MET A 141 -7.56 6.16 5.85
CA MET A 141 -6.72 7.25 6.33
C MET A 141 -7.09 8.58 5.67
N ALA A 142 -7.26 8.58 4.34
CA ALA A 142 -7.62 9.79 3.59
C ALA A 142 -8.98 10.35 4.03
N SER A 143 -9.99 9.47 4.15
CA SER A 143 -11.34 9.83 4.58
C SER A 143 -11.39 10.37 6.01
N GLU A 144 -10.69 9.72 6.94
CA GLU A 144 -10.63 10.17 8.34
C GLU A 144 -9.86 11.48 8.50
N LEU A 145 -8.79 11.68 7.72
CA LEU A 145 -8.05 12.94 7.69
C LEU A 145 -8.92 14.08 7.13
N GLU A 146 -9.62 13.84 6.02
CA GLU A 146 -10.55 14.79 5.44
C GLU A 146 -11.62 15.18 6.46
N ARG A 147 -12.22 14.19 7.13
CA ARG A 147 -13.22 14.43 8.16
C ARG A 147 -12.66 15.25 9.32
N CYS A 148 -11.46 14.92 9.80
CA CYS A 148 -10.78 15.69 10.85
C CYS A 148 -10.64 17.17 10.46
N LEU A 149 -10.18 17.43 9.24
CA LEU A 149 -9.94 18.78 8.75
C LEU A 149 -11.24 19.54 8.49
N ARG A 150 -12.26 18.88 7.94
CA ARG A 150 -13.57 19.51 7.69
C ARG A 150 -14.25 19.95 8.99
N LEU A 151 -14.04 19.23 10.08
CA LEU A 151 -14.56 19.62 11.40
C LEU A 151 -13.86 20.85 11.99
N CYS A 152 -12.61 21.12 11.59
CA CYS A 152 -11.89 22.33 11.96
C CYS A 152 -12.15 23.50 10.98
N ALA A 153 -12.67 23.22 9.78
CA ALA A 153 -12.78 24.23 8.72
C ALA A 153 -14.08 25.04 8.76
N SER A 154 -13.99 26.29 8.30
CA SER A 154 -15.14 27.14 8.00
C SER A 154 -15.36 27.18 6.49
N ASN A 155 -16.46 26.61 6.00
CA ASN A 155 -16.77 26.50 4.56
C ASN A 155 -15.66 25.84 3.72
N GLY A 156 -15.01 24.80 4.27
CA GLY A 156 -13.93 24.08 3.58
C GLY A 156 -12.59 24.82 3.54
N ILE A 157 -12.47 25.95 4.25
CA ILE A 157 -11.24 26.72 4.42
C ILE A 157 -10.75 26.60 5.85
N VAL A 158 -9.45 26.44 6.02
CA VAL A 158 -8.76 26.24 7.30
C VAL A 158 -7.46 27.03 7.30
N GLU A 159 -7.15 27.68 8.43
CA GLU A 159 -5.87 28.37 8.60
C GLU A 159 -4.73 27.35 8.65
N THR A 160 -3.59 27.72 8.05
CA THR A 160 -2.44 26.81 7.94
C THR A 160 -2.00 26.28 9.30
N ASP A 161 -1.92 27.12 10.34
CA ASP A 161 -1.48 26.67 11.67
C ASP A 161 -2.45 25.65 12.28
N MET A 162 -3.76 25.88 12.16
CA MET A 162 -4.78 24.93 12.59
C MET A 162 -4.72 23.62 11.81
N PHE A 163 -4.45 23.71 10.49
CA PHE A 163 -4.27 22.54 9.65
C PHE A 163 -3.13 21.67 10.15
N ILE A 164 -1.98 22.28 10.45
CA ILE A 164 -0.81 21.53 10.91
C ILE A 164 -1.02 20.96 12.32
N ASP A 165 -1.67 21.69 13.22
CA ASP A 165 -2.01 21.17 14.53
C ASP A 165 -2.96 19.97 14.45
N ALA A 166 -3.97 20.04 13.57
CA ALA A 166 -4.86 18.91 13.30
C ALA A 166 -4.10 17.70 12.75
N ILE A 167 -3.19 17.90 11.79
CA ILE A 167 -2.34 16.81 11.25
C ILE A 167 -1.48 16.18 12.35
N ARG A 168 -0.85 16.99 13.20
CA ARG A 168 0.03 16.50 14.25
C ARG A 168 -0.73 15.64 15.26
N LEU A 169 -1.96 16.04 15.60
CA LEU A 169 -2.82 15.27 16.49
C LEU A 169 -3.44 14.04 15.80
N PHE A 170 -3.68 14.13 14.50
CA PHE A 170 -4.20 13.03 13.68
C PHE A 170 -3.17 11.90 13.50
N PHE A 171 -1.89 12.25 13.32
CA PHE A 171 -0.77 11.31 13.17
C PHE A 171 0.16 11.32 14.40
N PRO A 172 -0.22 10.66 15.52
CA PRO A 172 0.48 10.82 16.79
C PRO A 172 1.94 10.31 16.78
N ASP A 173 2.24 9.31 15.94
CA ASP A 173 3.57 8.68 15.89
C ASP A 173 4.41 9.09 14.68
N LYS A 174 3.88 9.96 13.82
CA LYS A 174 4.60 10.39 12.63
C LYS A 174 5.79 11.27 13.06
N THR A 175 6.96 10.95 12.51
CA THR A 175 8.20 11.64 12.89
C THR A 175 8.16 13.12 12.50
N ASP A 176 8.88 13.97 13.24
CA ASP A 176 8.94 15.40 12.94
C ASP A 176 9.40 15.69 11.51
N ALA A 177 10.31 14.88 10.96
CA ALA A 177 10.75 15.00 9.56
C ALA A 177 9.62 14.71 8.56
N ARG A 178 8.82 13.67 8.80
CA ARG A 178 7.67 13.34 7.95
C ARG A 178 6.55 14.36 8.07
N LEU A 179 6.33 14.92 9.26
CA LEU A 179 5.41 16.02 9.49
C LEU A 179 5.87 17.31 8.81
N ALA A 180 7.19 17.60 8.83
CA ALA A 180 7.76 18.74 8.13
C ALA A 180 7.55 18.65 6.60
N ASP A 181 7.75 17.47 6.02
CA ASP A 181 7.46 17.22 4.59
C ASP A 181 6.00 17.53 4.24
N LEU A 182 5.05 17.13 5.10
CA LEU A 182 3.63 17.41 4.89
C LEU A 182 3.34 18.91 5.07
N ARG A 183 3.93 19.55 6.09
CA ARG A 183 3.80 20.98 6.35
C ARG A 183 4.24 21.82 5.14
N GLU A 184 5.39 21.51 4.56
CA GLU A 184 5.89 22.24 3.39
C GLU A 184 4.89 22.19 2.22
N LEU A 185 4.26 21.03 1.98
CA LEU A 185 3.25 20.88 0.92
C LEU A 185 1.99 21.70 1.19
N VAL A 186 1.59 21.82 2.46
CA VAL A 186 0.45 22.66 2.88
C VAL A 186 0.77 24.14 2.70
N GLU A 187 1.95 24.57 3.16
CA GLU A 187 2.42 25.95 3.06
C GLU A 187 2.56 26.39 1.59
N ASN A 188 3.00 25.49 0.70
CA ASN A 188 3.07 25.74 -0.74
C ASN A 188 1.69 25.90 -1.41
N ASP A 189 0.64 25.28 -0.87
CA ASP A 189 -0.72 25.43 -1.39
C ASP A 189 -1.53 26.54 -0.70
N ALA A 190 -1.02 27.07 0.41
CA ALA A 190 -1.66 28.13 1.17
C ALA A 190 -1.81 29.42 0.35
N THR A 191 -2.92 30.10 0.57
CA THR A 191 -3.15 31.43 0.02
C THR A 191 -2.23 32.45 0.68
N LYS A 192 -2.10 33.63 0.08
CA LYS A 192 -1.33 34.76 0.65
C LYS A 192 -1.78 35.17 2.06
N ASN A 193 -3.00 34.79 2.44
CA ASN A 193 -3.59 35.10 3.74
C ASN A 193 -3.35 33.98 4.78
N GLY A 194 -2.57 32.94 4.46
CA GLY A 194 -2.28 31.84 5.39
C GLY A 194 -3.42 30.85 5.57
N SER A 195 -4.29 30.72 4.56
CA SER A 195 -5.41 29.77 4.58
C SER A 195 -5.35 28.78 3.43
N VAL A 196 -5.91 27.59 3.65
CA VAL A 196 -5.84 26.45 2.75
C VAL A 196 -7.25 25.96 2.45
N GLN A 197 -7.51 25.57 1.20
CA GLN A 197 -8.77 24.94 0.80
C GLN A 197 -8.63 23.43 0.88
N ILE A 198 -9.47 22.78 1.70
CA ILE A 198 -9.40 21.33 1.90
C ILE A 198 -9.53 20.58 0.58
N ASP A 199 -10.48 20.96 -0.27
CA ASP A 199 -10.75 20.27 -1.54
C ASP A 199 -9.57 20.33 -2.54
N ARG A 200 -8.60 21.24 -2.35
CA ARG A 200 -7.37 21.30 -3.16
C ARG A 200 -6.32 20.29 -2.68
N LEU A 201 -6.24 20.07 -1.36
CA LEU A 201 -5.32 19.11 -0.76
C LEU A 201 -5.90 17.71 -0.63
N LEU A 202 -7.21 17.58 -0.53
CA LEU A 202 -7.95 16.33 -0.41
C LEU A 202 -9.11 16.34 -1.40
N PRO A 203 -8.80 16.30 -2.71
CA PRO A 203 -9.81 16.25 -3.76
C PRO A 203 -10.68 14.99 -3.60
N SER A 204 -11.98 15.16 -3.76
CA SER A 204 -12.96 14.07 -3.66
C SER A 204 -12.99 13.19 -4.92
N ASP A 205 -12.28 13.55 -5.99
CA ASP A 205 -12.23 12.81 -7.24
C ASP A 205 -10.92 12.03 -7.40
N ASP A 206 -11.04 10.71 -7.65
CA ASP A 206 -9.90 9.80 -7.85
C ASP A 206 -8.99 10.18 -9.03
N THR A 207 -9.44 11.11 -9.89
CA THR A 207 -8.72 11.57 -11.08
C THR A 207 -7.64 12.60 -10.78
N HIS A 208 -7.75 13.36 -9.68
CA HIS A 208 -6.76 14.34 -9.28
C HIS A 208 -6.25 13.97 -7.90
N GLN A 209 -5.04 13.44 -7.79
CA GLN A 209 -4.41 13.30 -6.49
C GLN A 209 -3.57 14.55 -6.20
N SER A 210 -3.71 15.11 -5.00
CA SER A 210 -2.90 16.25 -4.60
C SER A 210 -1.49 15.77 -4.18
N PRO A 211 -0.44 16.59 -4.35
CA PRO A 211 0.89 16.26 -3.84
C PRO A 211 0.92 15.95 -2.34
N PHE A 212 0.05 16.61 -1.57
CA PHE A 212 -0.09 16.39 -0.13
C PHE A 212 -0.62 14.98 0.19
N LEU A 213 -1.73 14.60 -0.45
CA LEU A 213 -2.37 13.29 -0.20
C LEU A 213 -1.47 12.15 -0.68
N ASP A 214 -0.81 12.32 -1.82
CA ASP A 214 0.18 11.37 -2.33
C ASP A 214 1.33 11.17 -1.34
N ARG A 215 1.84 12.26 -0.76
CA ARG A 215 2.89 12.18 0.24
C ARG A 215 2.44 11.49 1.51
N ALA A 216 1.23 11.77 2.00
CA ALA A 216 0.66 11.09 3.16
C ALA A 216 0.51 9.58 2.91
N ARG A 217 -0.02 9.19 1.75
CA ARG A 217 -0.15 7.79 1.30
C ARG A 217 1.20 7.09 1.19
N CYS A 218 2.23 7.73 0.64
CA CYS A 218 3.61 7.21 0.62
C CYS A 218 4.16 6.94 2.01
N GLN A 219 3.99 7.91 2.91
CA GLN A 219 4.50 7.80 4.27
C GLN A 219 3.80 6.65 5.00
N LEU A 220 2.48 6.49 4.84
CA LEU A 220 1.73 5.35 5.39
C LEU A 220 2.28 4.01 4.91
N VAL A 221 2.53 3.87 3.59
CA VAL A 221 3.12 2.63 3.03
C VAL A 221 4.47 2.34 3.66
N THR A 222 5.32 3.36 3.78
CA THR A 222 6.64 3.23 4.40
C THR A 222 6.53 2.83 5.87
N GLU A 223 5.63 3.46 6.62
CA GLU A 223 5.36 3.19 8.03
C GLU A 223 4.85 1.76 8.26
N VAL A 224 3.98 1.26 7.39
CA VAL A 224 3.50 -0.13 7.43
C VAL A 224 4.64 -1.13 7.15
N VAL A 225 5.53 -0.83 6.20
CA VAL A 225 6.71 -1.67 5.93
C VAL A 225 7.67 -1.68 7.12
N GLU A 226 7.95 -0.52 7.72
CA GLU A 226 8.79 -0.39 8.92
C GLU A 226 8.19 -1.13 10.12
N PHE A 227 6.86 -1.06 10.27
CA PHE A 227 6.14 -1.79 11.30
C PHE A 227 6.25 -3.30 11.11
N ARG A 228 6.08 -3.81 9.88
CA ARG A 228 6.28 -5.23 9.55
C ARG A 228 7.67 -5.72 9.92
N ALA A 229 8.70 -4.96 9.53
CA ALA A 229 10.09 -5.26 9.89
C ALA A 229 10.30 -5.26 11.41
N SER A 230 9.61 -4.38 12.14
CA SER A 230 9.66 -4.33 13.60
C SER A 230 9.02 -5.56 14.26
N ILE A 231 7.87 -6.02 13.75
CA ILE A 231 7.24 -7.28 14.18
C ILE A 231 8.17 -8.45 13.91
N GLU A 232 8.72 -8.56 12.70
CA GLU A 232 9.64 -9.64 12.32
C GLU A 232 10.85 -9.68 13.27
N LYS A 233 11.49 -8.53 13.48
CA LYS A 233 12.64 -8.42 14.39
C LYS A 233 12.28 -8.82 15.83
N ALA A 234 11.12 -8.40 16.33
CA ALA A 234 10.68 -8.75 17.68
C ALA A 234 10.41 -10.26 17.84
N LEU A 235 9.81 -10.88 16.82
CA LEU A 235 9.57 -12.33 16.80
C LEU A 235 10.90 -13.11 16.75
N TRP A 236 11.85 -12.69 15.91
CA TRP A 236 13.20 -13.26 15.92
C TRP A 236 13.91 -13.11 17.27
N GLY A 237 13.71 -11.98 17.96
CA GLY A 237 14.27 -11.75 19.29
C GLY A 237 13.67 -12.61 20.40
N CYS A 238 12.46 -13.16 20.19
CA CYS A 238 11.80 -14.05 21.16
C CYS A 238 11.92 -15.54 20.79
N ALA A 239 12.35 -15.87 19.56
CA ALA A 239 12.43 -17.25 19.12
C ALA A 239 13.60 -18.00 19.75
N ASP A 240 13.35 -19.26 20.10
CA ASP A 240 14.39 -20.19 20.52
C ASP A 240 15.21 -20.62 19.29
N THR A 241 16.50 -20.33 19.33
CA THR A 241 17.48 -20.62 18.26
C THR A 241 18.57 -21.58 18.73
N GLU A 242 18.40 -22.23 19.89
CA GLU A 242 19.44 -23.06 20.48
C GLU A 242 19.81 -24.27 19.60
N GLY A 243 21.13 -24.55 19.52
CA GLY A 243 21.67 -25.79 18.97
C GLY A 243 21.66 -25.91 17.44
N GLY A 244 21.55 -24.81 16.69
CA GLY A 244 21.58 -24.83 15.22
C GLY A 244 20.33 -25.43 14.58
N ARG A 245 19.24 -25.55 15.35
CA ARG A 245 17.92 -25.95 14.85
C ARG A 245 17.23 -24.75 14.21
N ALA A 246 16.22 -25.03 13.39
CA ALA A 246 15.33 -23.99 12.87
C ALA A 246 14.69 -23.23 14.03
N ALA A 247 14.61 -21.90 13.92
CA ALA A 247 14.10 -21.02 14.97
C ALA A 247 12.63 -21.35 15.28
N ARG A 248 12.31 -21.57 16.55
CA ARG A 248 10.94 -21.92 16.97
C ARG A 248 10.34 -20.88 17.90
N LEU A 249 9.04 -20.71 17.79
CA LEU A 249 8.28 -19.73 18.53
C LEU A 249 7.10 -20.41 19.23
N THR A 250 6.90 -20.14 20.52
CA THR A 250 5.65 -20.49 21.22
C THR A 250 4.59 -19.40 21.04
N CYS A 251 3.33 -19.70 21.36
CA CYS A 251 2.28 -18.68 21.38
C CYS A 251 2.54 -17.56 22.40
N GLU A 252 3.22 -17.87 23.50
CA GLU A 252 3.57 -16.89 24.52
C GLU A 252 4.66 -15.93 24.01
N ASP A 253 5.67 -16.46 23.33
CA ASP A 253 6.73 -15.66 22.67
C ASP A 253 6.13 -14.74 21.61
N ALA A 254 5.22 -15.26 20.78
CA ALA A 254 4.50 -14.48 19.77
C ALA A 254 3.72 -13.32 20.41
N ARG A 255 2.96 -13.60 21.48
CA ARG A 255 2.16 -12.62 22.20
C ARG A 255 3.04 -11.54 22.83
N LYS A 256 4.17 -11.92 23.41
CA LYS A 256 5.16 -11.01 23.98
C LYS A 256 5.77 -10.11 22.91
N ALA A 257 6.22 -10.67 21.78
CA ALA A 257 6.80 -9.91 20.68
C ALA A 257 5.79 -8.90 20.08
N LEU A 258 4.55 -9.33 19.82
CA LEU A 258 3.52 -8.47 19.24
C LEU A 258 3.16 -7.31 20.17
N ARG A 259 2.99 -7.56 21.47
CA ARG A 259 2.72 -6.51 22.46
C ARG A 259 3.90 -5.58 22.72
N GLN A 260 5.13 -6.08 22.57
CA GLN A 260 6.31 -5.23 22.65
C GLN A 260 6.33 -4.21 21.51
N VAL A 261 5.95 -4.63 20.30
CA VAL A 261 5.93 -3.74 19.14
C VAL A 261 4.71 -2.82 19.17
N GLU A 262 3.53 -3.31 19.56
CA GLU A 262 2.29 -2.53 19.66
C GLU A 262 1.56 -2.81 21.00
N PRO A 263 1.83 -2.00 22.04
CA PRO A 263 1.22 -2.18 23.35
C PRO A 263 -0.30 -1.96 23.37
N HIS A 264 -0.86 -1.24 22.40
CA HIS A 264 -2.28 -0.90 22.36
C HIS A 264 -3.16 -1.96 21.70
N TYR A 265 -2.59 -3.05 21.18
CA TYR A 265 -3.41 -4.16 20.69
C TYR A 265 -4.17 -4.83 21.83
N THR A 266 -5.46 -5.04 21.59
CA THR A 266 -6.32 -5.83 22.46
C THR A 266 -5.85 -7.29 22.47
N ALA A 267 -6.16 -8.03 23.55
CA ALA A 267 -5.83 -9.46 23.61
C ALA A 267 -6.39 -10.23 22.41
N LYS A 268 -7.62 -9.91 21.99
CA LYS A 268 -8.26 -10.50 20.83
C LYS A 268 -7.47 -10.25 19.53
N GLU A 269 -7.05 -9.01 19.27
CA GLU A 269 -6.26 -8.69 18.07
C GLU A 269 -4.95 -9.47 18.03
N VAL A 270 -4.24 -9.55 19.17
CA VAL A 270 -3.00 -10.33 19.26
C VAL A 270 -3.28 -11.82 19.03
N ASP A 271 -4.35 -12.36 19.62
CA ASP A 271 -4.72 -13.77 19.46
C ASP A 271 -5.16 -14.09 18.02
N ASP A 272 -5.88 -13.19 17.35
CA ASP A 272 -6.25 -13.30 15.94
C ASP A 272 -5.00 -13.29 15.04
N MET A 273 -4.01 -12.42 15.33
CA MET A 273 -2.72 -12.41 14.63
C MET A 273 -1.96 -13.73 14.84
N ILE A 274 -1.88 -14.21 16.08
CA ILE A 274 -1.23 -15.49 16.39
C ILE A 274 -1.93 -16.60 15.62
N ALA A 275 -3.25 -16.73 15.72
CA ALA A 275 -4.03 -17.76 15.03
C ALA A 275 -3.76 -17.80 13.52
N ARG A 276 -3.65 -16.62 12.87
CA ARG A 276 -3.24 -16.54 11.46
C ARG A 276 -1.84 -17.09 11.22
N GLY A 277 -0.87 -16.73 12.06
CA GLY A 277 0.50 -17.27 11.98
C GLY A 277 0.60 -18.78 12.27
N LEU A 278 -0.23 -19.32 13.17
CA LEU A 278 -0.31 -20.77 13.44
C LEU A 278 -0.94 -21.53 12.27
N GLY A 279 -1.95 -20.95 11.60
CA GLY A 279 -2.72 -21.62 10.56
C GLY A 279 -3.47 -22.82 11.14
N THR A 280 -3.33 -24.01 10.53
CA THR A 280 -3.94 -25.26 11.02
C THR A 280 -3.07 -26.02 12.03
N ASP A 281 -1.90 -25.50 12.37
CA ASP A 281 -0.95 -26.20 13.23
C ASP A 281 -1.27 -25.95 14.70
N ASN A 282 -1.68 -27.00 15.42
CA ASN A 282 -1.89 -26.97 16.88
C ASN A 282 -0.63 -27.38 17.66
N ALA A 283 0.56 -27.08 17.15
CA ALA A 283 1.81 -27.44 17.80
C ALA A 283 2.19 -26.43 18.89
N ASP A 284 2.75 -26.91 20.00
CA ASP A 284 3.22 -26.06 21.12
C ASP A 284 4.34 -25.08 20.71
N ALA A 285 5.11 -25.45 19.67
CA ALA A 285 6.18 -24.63 19.11
C ALA A 285 6.23 -24.75 17.58
N ILE A 286 6.25 -23.61 16.89
CA ILE A 286 6.14 -23.53 15.43
C ILE A 286 7.41 -22.94 14.84
N ASP A 287 7.77 -23.40 13.65
CA ASP A 287 8.85 -22.82 12.87
C ASP A 287 8.56 -21.34 12.57
N LEU A 288 9.50 -20.47 12.95
CA LEU A 288 9.32 -19.02 12.86
C LEU A 288 9.15 -18.56 11.40
N GLN A 289 9.84 -19.18 10.44
CA GLN A 289 9.71 -18.78 9.04
C GLN A 289 8.32 -19.13 8.50
N ALA A 290 7.80 -20.32 8.84
CA ALA A 290 6.43 -20.69 8.50
C ALA A 290 5.40 -19.76 9.17
N PHE A 291 5.61 -19.41 10.44
CA PHE A 291 4.75 -18.48 11.17
C PHE A 291 4.75 -17.09 10.53
N LEU A 292 5.92 -16.52 10.26
CA LEU A 292 6.07 -15.22 9.59
C LEU A 292 5.44 -15.25 8.21
N LYS A 293 5.71 -16.28 7.40
CA LYS A 293 5.10 -16.43 6.09
C LYS A 293 3.58 -16.36 6.21
N ARG A 294 2.95 -17.14 7.10
CA ARG A 294 1.49 -17.10 7.27
C ARG A 294 1.01 -15.73 7.77
N LEU A 295 1.57 -15.23 8.87
CA LEU A 295 1.18 -13.96 9.48
C LEU A 295 1.28 -12.77 8.50
N LEU A 296 2.32 -12.74 7.68
CA LEU A 296 2.63 -11.64 6.77
C LEU A 296 1.98 -11.78 5.38
N SER A 297 1.58 -13.01 4.99
CA SER A 297 0.92 -13.28 3.69
C SER A 297 -0.61 -13.28 3.80
N SER A 298 -1.18 -13.70 4.93
CA SER A 298 -2.63 -13.82 5.10
C SER A 298 -3.19 -12.64 5.90
N GLY A 299 -3.54 -11.58 5.18
CA GLY A 299 -4.38 -10.49 5.67
C GLY A 299 -3.67 -9.35 6.37
N SER A 300 -4.47 -8.32 6.67
CA SER A 300 -4.00 -7.06 7.23
C SER A 300 -3.32 -7.31 8.57
N LEU A 301 -2.02 -7.02 8.62
CA LEU A 301 -1.44 -6.45 9.82
C LEU A 301 -2.06 -5.06 9.86
N MET A 302 -3.23 -4.97 10.50
CA MET A 302 -3.97 -3.72 10.71
C MET A 302 -2.93 -2.62 10.90
N ALA A 303 -2.98 -1.56 10.09
CA ALA A 303 -2.02 -0.48 10.27
C ALA A 303 -2.04 -0.11 11.76
N PRO A 304 -0.86 0.04 12.38
CA PRO A 304 -0.77 0.27 13.81
C PRO A 304 -1.77 1.34 14.21
N ARG A 305 -2.56 1.10 15.26
CA ARG A 305 -3.57 2.08 15.74
C ARG A 305 -2.94 3.45 16.05
N ARG A 306 -1.63 3.46 16.26
CA ARG A 306 -0.81 4.65 16.48
C ARG A 306 -0.39 5.41 15.21
N LEU A 307 -0.52 4.84 14.00
CA LEU A 307 -0.13 5.58 12.79
C LEU A 307 -1.04 6.78 12.57
N TYR A 308 -2.35 6.60 12.76
CA TYR A 308 -3.32 7.68 12.70
C TYR A 308 -4.60 7.37 13.47
N LYS A 309 -5.34 8.41 13.84
CA LYS A 309 -6.60 8.29 14.59
C LYS A 309 -7.78 7.93 13.68
N LYS A 310 -8.69 7.10 14.20
CA LYS A 310 -9.88 6.59 13.49
C LYS A 310 -11.15 6.82 14.30
N GLY A 311 -12.29 7.01 13.64
CA GLY A 311 -13.60 7.11 14.29
C GLY A 311 -13.64 8.14 15.43
N ALA A 312 -14.13 7.74 16.61
CA ALA A 312 -14.32 8.64 17.76
C ALA A 312 -13.02 9.36 18.21
N ALA A 313 -11.85 8.77 18.00
CA ALA A 313 -10.57 9.40 18.36
C ALA A 313 -10.28 10.67 17.55
N VAL A 314 -10.84 10.78 16.33
CA VAL A 314 -10.74 12.01 15.52
C VAL A 314 -11.61 13.11 16.11
N ASP A 315 -12.78 12.78 16.68
CA ASP A 315 -13.63 13.78 17.32
C ASP A 315 -12.92 14.40 18.53
N GLU A 316 -12.22 13.57 19.32
CA GLU A 316 -11.37 14.03 20.42
C GLU A 316 -10.24 14.95 19.92
N THR A 317 -9.59 14.61 18.80
CA THR A 317 -8.59 15.49 18.16
C THR A 317 -9.16 16.85 17.82
N VAL A 318 -10.33 16.88 17.18
CA VAL A 318 -10.98 18.13 16.77
C VAL A 318 -11.29 19.00 17.99
N GLN A 319 -11.83 18.41 19.06
CA GLN A 319 -12.10 19.15 20.29
C GLN A 319 -10.81 19.74 20.89
N GLU A 320 -9.71 18.99 20.85
CA GLU A 320 -8.42 19.47 21.34
C GLU A 320 -7.86 20.63 20.49
N VAL A 321 -7.96 20.54 19.16
CA VAL A 321 -7.55 21.62 18.24
C VAL A 321 -8.36 22.90 18.53
N LEU A 322 -9.68 22.79 18.60
CA LEU A 322 -10.56 23.94 18.83
C LEU A 322 -10.31 24.58 20.19
N HIS A 323 -10.06 23.78 21.23
CA HIS A 323 -9.72 24.29 22.56
C HIS A 323 -8.39 25.05 22.57
N ARG A 324 -7.37 24.57 21.85
CA ARG A 324 -6.08 25.26 21.72
C ARG A 324 -6.21 26.59 21.01
N GLN A 325 -7.04 26.67 19.96
CA GLN A 325 -7.31 27.94 19.28
C GLN A 325 -7.99 28.96 20.19
N GLN A 326 -9.05 28.54 20.89
CA GLN A 326 -9.73 29.43 21.83
C GLN A 326 -8.76 29.96 22.89
N ALA A 327 -7.92 29.09 23.46
CA ALA A 327 -6.92 29.50 24.44
C ALA A 327 -5.91 30.53 23.89
N ALA A 328 -5.54 30.42 22.61
CA ALA A 328 -4.63 31.37 21.96
C ALA A 328 -5.28 32.74 21.67
N GLU A 329 -6.58 32.78 21.37
CA GLU A 329 -7.31 34.04 21.14
C GLU A 329 -7.51 34.87 22.42
N TYR A 330 -7.51 34.23 23.59
CA TYR A 330 -7.70 34.88 24.89
C TYR A 330 -6.39 35.19 25.64
N SER A 331 -5.22 34.88 25.07
CA SER A 331 -3.89 35.15 25.65
C SER A 331 -3.22 36.40 25.10
#